data_AF-A0A8T5QMH7-F1
#
_entry.id   AF-A0A8T5QMH7-F1
#
_cell.length_a   1.000
_cell.length_b   1.000
_cell.length_c   1.000
_cell.angle_alpha   90.00
_cell.angle_beta   90.00
_cell.angle_gamma   90.00
#
_symmetry.space_group_name_H-M   'P 1'
#
loop_
_entity.id
_entity.type
_entity.pdbx_description
1 polymer ?
#
loop_
_entity_poly.entity_id
_entity_poly.type
_entity_poly.pdbx_seq_one_letter_code
_entity_poly.pdbx_strand_id
1 'polypeptide(L)' 'MKKYISFAIMLLFVFAMGCATEQPIGGDTDEHGLKIENFEQCAAAGYPVMESYPRKCAVPDGETFVEEIDEPVVPEEN' A
#
# COMPACT_ATOMS: atom_id res chain seq x y z
N MET A 1 14.41 47.08 -4.34
CA MET A 1 13.63 47.22 -3.09
C MET A 1 12.24 46.58 -3.24
N LYS A 2 11.29 47.14 -4.01
CA LYS A 2 9.95 46.55 -4.21
C LYS A 2 9.91 45.22 -4.99
N LYS A 3 10.87 44.98 -5.88
CA LYS A 3 11.00 43.71 -6.63
C LYS A 3 11.34 42.50 -5.75
N TYR A 4 12.13 42.73 -4.69
CA TYR A 4 12.51 41.69 -3.73
C TYR A 4 11.38 41.40 -2.73
N ILE A 5 10.56 42.40 -2.41
CA ILE A 5 9.36 42.25 -1.58
C ILE A 5 8.35 41.34 -2.30
N SER A 6 8.12 41.54 -3.60
CA SER A 6 7.26 40.65 -4.39
C SER A 6 7.80 39.21 -4.47
N PHE A 7 9.11 39.03 -4.64
CA PHE A 7 9.73 37.70 -4.64
C PHE A 7 9.67 37.01 -3.27
N ALA A 8 9.87 37.75 -2.18
CA ALA A 8 9.77 37.23 -0.83
C ALA A 8 8.35 36.77 -0.49
N ILE A 9 7.33 37.53 -0.90
CA ILE A 9 5.92 37.15 -0.72
C ILE A 9 5.59 35.89 -1.52
N MET A 10 6.07 35.79 -2.77
CA MET A 10 5.86 34.61 -3.61
C MET A 10 6.52 33.35 -3.01
N LEU A 11 7.75 33.47 -2.51
CA LEU A 11 8.46 32.36 -1.84
C LEU A 11 7.76 31.93 -0.54
N LEU A 12 7.20 32.88 0.21
CA LEU A 12 6.46 32.62 1.45
C LEU A 12 5.13 31.90 1.17
N PHE A 13 4.43 32.25 0.09
CA PHE A 13 3.22 31.56 -0.36
C PHE A 13 3.49 30.12 -0.81
N VAL A 14 4.58 29.87 -1.52
CA VAL A 14 4.98 28.51 -1.93
C VAL A 14 5.36 27.65 -0.73
N PHE A 15 6.03 28.23 0.27
CA PHE A 15 6.38 27.53 1.51
C PHE A 15 5.16 27.26 2.40
N ALA A 16 4.18 28.18 2.43
CA ALA A 16 2.92 28.00 3.15
C ALA A 16 1.96 26.99 2.48
N MET A 17 1.93 26.94 1.13
CA MET A 17 1.19 25.91 0.39
C MET A 17 1.88 24.55 0.41
N GLY A 18 3.21 24.50 0.63
CA GLY A 18 4.02 23.28 0.62
C GLY A 18 3.97 22.43 1.89
N CYS A 19 3.40 22.92 3.00
CA CYS A 19 3.32 22.18 4.26
C CYS A 19 1.92 21.66 4.62
N ALA A 20 0.92 21.81 3.75
CA ALA A 20 -0.45 21.33 4.01
C ALA A 20 -0.78 19.99 3.32
N THR A 21 0.15 19.39 2.57
CA THR A 21 -0.01 18.04 2.06
C THR A 21 0.79 17.06 2.93
N GLU A 22 0.45 17.02 4.21
CA GLU A 22 0.70 15.84 5.04
C GLU A 22 -0.23 14.76 4.52
N GLN A 23 0.21 13.99 3.53
CA GLN A 23 -0.52 12.80 3.11
C GLN A 23 -0.42 11.79 4.25
N PRO A 24 -1.54 11.35 4.85
CA PRO A 24 -1.53 10.16 5.70
C PRO A 24 -1.40 8.97 4.74
N ILE A 25 -0.18 8.58 4.40
CA ILE A 25 0.05 7.41 3.55
C ILE A 25 0.10 6.19 4.46
N GLY A 26 -1.03 5.52 4.58
CA GLY A 26 -1.19 4.23 5.24
C GLY A 26 -2.35 3.52 4.56
N GLY A 27 -2.09 2.98 3.38
CA GLY A 27 -3.04 2.27 2.55
C GLY A 27 -2.31 1.71 1.34
N ASP A 28 -2.17 0.39 1.33
CA ASP A 28 -1.48 -0.50 0.39
C ASP A 28 -2.23 -0.48 -0.92
N THR A 29 -2.07 0.65 -1.56
CA THR A 29 -2.61 0.93 -2.86
C THR A 29 -1.58 0.35 -3.82
N ASP A 30 -1.97 -0.64 -4.61
CA ASP A 30 -1.13 -1.05 -5.72
C ASP A 30 -0.80 0.17 -6.60
N GLU A 31 0.17 0.04 -7.50
CA GLU A 31 0.50 1.07 -8.49
C GLU A 31 -0.69 1.54 -9.36
N HIS A 32 -1.84 0.86 -9.25
CA HIS A 32 -3.10 1.12 -9.94
C HIS A 32 -4.23 1.72 -9.09
N GLY A 33 -4.01 2.03 -7.80
CA GLY A 33 -5.07 2.63 -6.98
C GLY A 33 -5.97 1.63 -6.24
N LEU A 34 -5.71 0.32 -6.34
CA LEU A 34 -6.57 -0.72 -5.78
C LEU A 34 -6.06 -1.16 -4.41
N LYS A 35 -6.97 -1.11 -3.43
CA LYS A 35 -6.75 -1.66 -2.10
C LYS A 35 -6.89 -3.19 -2.16
N ILE A 36 -5.88 -3.89 -1.65
CA ILE A 36 -5.90 -5.35 -1.55
C ILE A 36 -6.70 -5.78 -0.32
N GLU A 37 -7.71 -6.63 -0.52
CA GLU A 37 -8.60 -7.10 0.55
C GLU A 37 -8.59 -8.63 0.74
N ASN A 38 -7.97 -9.37 -0.19
CA ASN A 38 -7.92 -10.84 -0.15
C ASN A 38 -6.67 -11.40 -0.86
N PHE A 39 -6.49 -12.71 -0.72
CA PHE A 39 -5.37 -13.45 -1.30
C PHE A 39 -5.35 -13.37 -2.83
N GLU A 40 -6.51 -13.47 -3.48
CA GLU A 40 -6.63 -13.47 -4.94
C GLU A 40 -6.17 -12.14 -5.53
N GLN A 41 -6.56 -11.02 -4.91
CA GLN A 41 -6.11 -9.68 -5.30
C GLN A 41 -4.61 -9.52 -5.07
N CYS A 42 -4.09 -9.99 -3.93
CA CYS A 42 -2.66 -9.95 -3.63
C CYS A 42 -1.83 -10.73 -4.67
N ALA A 43 -2.27 -11.95 -5.02
CA ALA A 43 -1.60 -12.78 -6.02
C ALA A 43 -1.74 -12.21 -7.43
N ALA A 44 -2.91 -11.66 -7.79
CA ALA A 44 -3.13 -11.02 -9.08
C ALA A 44 -2.30 -9.74 -9.26
N ALA A 45 -2.04 -9.02 -8.18
CA ALA A 45 -1.12 -7.87 -8.14
C ALA A 45 0.36 -8.27 -8.25
N GLY A 46 0.69 -9.58 -8.26
CA GLY A 46 2.05 -10.07 -8.46
C GLY A 46 2.92 -10.01 -7.20
N TYR A 47 2.33 -9.84 -6.03
CA TYR A 47 3.05 -9.88 -4.76
C TYR A 47 3.56 -11.29 -4.42
N PRO A 48 4.61 -11.41 -3.59
CA PRO A 48 5.21 -12.70 -3.27
C PRO A 48 4.23 -13.61 -2.53
N VAL A 49 3.92 -14.75 -3.17
CA VAL A 49 3.19 -15.86 -2.56
C VAL A 49 4.17 -16.81 -1.88
N MET A 50 3.88 -17.15 -0.63
CA MET A 50 4.66 -18.06 0.19
C MET A 50 4.27 -19.51 -0.12
N GLU A 51 5.28 -20.37 -0.21
CA GLU A 51 5.17 -21.82 -0.34
C GLU A 51 4.73 -22.46 1.00
N SER A 52 3.57 -22.07 1.51
CA SER A 52 2.92 -22.61 2.71
C SER A 52 1.54 -23.16 2.39
N TYR A 53 1.00 -24.01 3.27
CA TYR A 53 -0.40 -24.43 3.20
C TYR A 53 -1.14 -24.08 4.50
N PRO A 54 -2.22 -23.28 4.44
CA PRO A 54 -2.75 -22.56 3.28
C PRO A 54 -1.72 -21.59 2.67
N ARG A 55 -1.89 -21.27 1.37
CA ARG A 55 -1.00 -20.31 0.70
C ARG A 55 -1.18 -18.93 1.34
N LYS A 56 -0.10 -18.15 1.35
CA LYS A 56 -0.10 -16.80 1.91
C LYS A 56 0.53 -15.85 0.91
N CYS A 57 0.04 -14.62 0.82
CA CYS A 57 0.58 -13.59 -0.06
C CYS A 57 0.96 -12.36 0.77
N ALA A 58 2.21 -11.90 0.64
CA ALA A 58 2.76 -10.81 1.46
C ALA A 58 2.86 -9.50 0.66
N VAL A 59 2.25 -8.44 1.16
CA VAL A 59 2.35 -7.08 0.60
C VAL A 59 3.53 -6.31 1.22
N PRO A 60 4.11 -5.33 0.50
CA PRO A 60 5.28 -4.58 0.97
C PRO A 60 5.07 -3.79 2.27
N ASP A 61 3.83 -3.50 2.67
CA ASP A 61 3.52 -2.85 3.95
C ASP A 61 3.62 -3.80 5.16
N GLY A 62 3.80 -5.10 4.90
CA GLY A 62 3.94 -6.14 5.93
C GLY A 62 2.64 -6.87 6.26
N GLU A 63 1.51 -6.47 5.69
CA GLU A 63 0.29 -7.28 5.74
C GLU A 63 0.46 -8.59 4.94
N THR A 64 -0.28 -9.62 5.33
CA THR A 64 -0.27 -10.93 4.66
C THR A 64 -1.69 -11.46 4.56
N PHE A 65 -2.09 -11.85 3.35
CA PHE A 65 -3.39 -12.44 3.07
C PHE A 65 -3.26 -13.95 2.96
N VAL A 66 -4.13 -14.69 3.66
CA VAL A 66 -4.15 -16.15 3.66
C VAL A 66 -5.26 -16.61 2.71
N GLU A 67 -4.99 -17.64 1.93
CA GLU A 67 -5.99 -18.29 1.07
C GLU A 67 -7.14 -18.88 1.91
N GLU A 68 -8.38 -18.55 1.57
CA GLU A 68 -9.57 -19.15 2.18
C GLU A 68 -9.81 -20.55 1.60
N ILE A 69 -9.83 -21.57 2.46
CA ILE A 69 -10.06 -22.96 2.08
C ILE A 69 -11.27 -23.47 2.84
N ASP A 70 -12.28 -23.97 2.12
CA ASP A 70 -13.56 -24.41 2.69
C ASP A 70 -13.41 -25.58 3.68
N GLU A 71 -12.46 -26.49 3.42
CA GLU A 71 -12.21 -27.66 4.25
C GLU A 71 -10.71 -27.84 4.51
N PRO A 72 -10.27 -27.99 5.78
CA PRO A 72 -8.89 -28.35 6.06
C PRO A 72 -8.62 -29.74 5.49
N VAL A 73 -7.69 -29.83 4.54
CA VAL A 73 -7.19 -31.11 4.03
C VAL A 73 -6.44 -31.79 5.18
N VAL A 74 -7.14 -32.68 5.88
CA VAL A 74 -6.54 -33.57 6.87
C VAL A 74 -5.74 -34.59 6.06
N PRO A 75 -4.41 -34.70 6.25
CA PRO A 75 -3.65 -35.76 5.59
C PRO A 75 -4.27 -37.11 5.96
N GLU A 76 -4.66 -37.90 4.96
CA GLU A 76 -5.11 -39.27 5.18
C GLU A 76 -3.90 -40.06 5.72
N GLU A 77 -3.92 -40.36 7.02
CA GLU A 77 -2.93 -41.22 7.67
C GLU A 77 -3.06 -42.62 7.06
N ASN A 78 -2.07 -43.01 6.25
CA ASN A 78 -1.94 -44.37 5.71
C ASN A 78 -1.05 -45.23 6.62
#